data_AF-W4Q9Q9-F1
#
_entry.id   AF-W4Q9Q9-F1
#
_cell.length_a   1.000
_cell.length_b   1.000
_cell.length_c   1.000
_cell.angle_alpha   90.00
_cell.angle_beta   90.00
_cell.angle_gamma   90.00
#
_symmetry.space_group_name_H-M   'P 1'
#
loop_
_entity.id
_entity.type
_entity.pdbx_description
1 polymer ?
#
loop_
_entity_poly.entity_id
_entity_poly.type
_entity_poly.pdbx_seq_one_letter_code
_entity_poly.pdbx_strand_id
1 'polypeptide(L)' 'MNIGFEKAYLLQTPLNQTSSEIIPTYVYKVGLQQAQYSFAAAIGLFNAVINLFLLWYVNRVAKRLSGNGLW' A
#
# COMPACT_ATOMS: atom_id res chain seq x y z
N MET A 1 -7.88 -0.03 4.58
CA MET A 1 -7.96 0.27 3.14
C MET A 1 -7.48 -0.95 2.34
N ASN A 2 -8.29 -2.03 2.30
CA ASN A 2 -7.94 -3.31 1.64
C ASN A 2 -8.75 -3.59 0.36
N ILE A 3 -9.67 -2.68 0.01
CA ILE A 3 -10.79 -2.94 -0.91
C ILE A 3 -10.32 -3.28 -2.35
N GLY A 4 -9.07 -2.95 -2.72
CA GLY A 4 -8.51 -3.23 -4.05
C GLY A 4 -7.76 -4.57 -4.17
N PHE A 5 -7.11 -5.06 -3.12
CA PHE A 5 -6.22 -6.22 -3.21
C PHE A 5 -6.99 -7.53 -3.47
N GLU A 6 -8.00 -7.82 -2.65
CA GLU A 6 -8.74 -9.09 -2.74
C GLU A 6 -9.44 -9.25 -4.09
N LYS A 7 -10.08 -8.18 -4.58
CA LYS A 7 -10.75 -8.20 -5.88
C LYS A 7 -9.76 -8.30 -7.04
N ALA A 8 -8.64 -7.57 -6.98
CA ALA A 8 -7.62 -7.64 -8.03
C ALA A 8 -6.93 -9.02 -8.07
N TYR A 9 -6.68 -9.63 -6.91
CA TYR A 9 -6.06 -10.96 -6.82
C TYR A 9 -7.00 -12.07 -7.31
N LEU A 10 -8.28 -12.05 -6.92
CA LEU A 10 -9.24 -13.09 -7.28
C LEU A 10 -9.68 -13.07 -8.75
N LEU A 11 -9.65 -11.89 -9.40
CA LEU A 11 -10.03 -11.72 -10.80
C LEU A 11 -8.82 -11.77 -11.77
N GLN A 12 -7.62 -12.02 -11.25
CA GLN A 12 -6.43 -12.17 -12.09
C GLN A 12 -6.47 -13.47 -12.90
N THR A 13 -6.20 -13.36 -14.19
CA THR A 13 -6.02 -14.45 -15.15
C THR A 13 -4.69 -14.25 -15.88
N PRO A 14 -4.06 -15.31 -16.42
CA PRO A 14 -2.77 -15.18 -17.12
C PRO A 14 -2.81 -14.19 -18.31
N LEU A 15 -3.99 -13.96 -18.91
CA LEU A 15 -4.19 -12.99 -20.00
C LEU A 15 -4.33 -11.53 -19.54
N ASN A 16 -4.75 -11.27 -18.30
CA ASN A 16 -4.92 -9.91 -17.76
C ASN A 16 -3.82 -9.52 -16.75
N GLN A 17 -2.88 -10.43 -16.46
CA GLN A 17 -1.91 -10.30 -15.38
C GLN A 17 -1.08 -9.00 -15.51
N THR A 18 -0.64 -8.65 -16.72
CA THR A 18 0.16 -7.43 -16.99
C THR A 18 -0.55 -6.13 -16.61
N SER A 19 -1.88 -6.07 -16.75
CA SER A 19 -2.67 -4.86 -16.46
C SER A 19 -3.37 -4.91 -15.10
N SER A 20 -3.52 -6.11 -14.52
CA SER A 20 -4.21 -6.34 -13.24
C SER A 20 -3.25 -6.52 -12.06
N GLU A 21 -1.92 -6.56 -12.29
CA GLU A 21 -0.93 -6.57 -11.22
C GLU A 21 -0.80 -5.18 -10.59
N ILE A 22 -1.29 -5.06 -9.35
CA ILE A 22 -1.06 -3.90 -8.50
C ILE A 22 0.02 -4.21 -7.47
N ILE A 23 0.65 -3.16 -6.91
CA ILE A 23 1.72 -3.25 -5.92
C ILE A 23 1.44 -4.32 -4.83
N PRO A 24 0.25 -4.35 -4.16
CA PRO A 24 0.00 -5.34 -3.11
C PRO A 24 -0.11 -6.78 -3.65
N THR A 25 -0.59 -6.99 -4.89
CA THR A 25 -0.64 -8.32 -5.53
C THR A 25 0.76 -8.84 -5.85
N TYR A 26 1.63 -7.96 -6.34
CA TYR A 26 3.03 -8.29 -6.62
C TYR A 26 3.81 -8.59 -5.34
N VAL A 27 3.64 -7.78 -4.30
CA VAL A 27 4.27 -8.00 -2.98
C VAL A 27 3.83 -9.34 -2.38
N TYR A 28 2.55 -9.70 -2.52
CA TYR A 28 2.04 -10.99 -2.07
C TYR A 28 2.66 -12.15 -2.87
N LYS A 29 2.73 -12.04 -4.20
CA LYS A 29 3.34 -13.04 -5.09
C LYS A 29 4.82 -13.25 -4.77
N VAL A 30 5.60 -12.19 -4.68
CA VAL A 30 7.05 -12.29 -4.44
C VAL A 30 7.35 -12.61 -2.96
N GLY A 31 6.63 -11.99 -2.03
CA GLY A 31 6.85 -12.16 -0.60
C GLY A 31 6.42 -13.50 -0.04
N LEU A 32 5.23 -13.96 -0.41
CA LEU A 32 4.63 -15.18 0.13
C LEU A 32 4.79 -16.37 -0.82
N GLN A 33 4.58 -16.21 -2.13
CA GLN A 33 4.66 -17.35 -3.06
C GLN A 33 6.11 -17.68 -3.46
N GLN A 34 7.00 -16.70 -3.56
CA GLN A 34 8.44 -16.93 -3.82
C GLN A 34 9.31 -16.94 -2.55
N ALA A 35 8.67 -16.92 -1.37
CA ALA A 35 9.33 -16.91 -0.05
C ALA A 35 10.34 -15.77 0.17
N GLN A 36 10.23 -14.65 -0.56
CA GLN A 36 11.09 -13.48 -0.38
C GLN A 36 10.55 -12.54 0.71
N TYR A 37 10.53 -13.01 1.95
CA TYR A 37 9.95 -12.28 3.08
C TYR A 37 10.63 -10.92 3.35
N SER A 38 11.95 -10.83 3.14
CA SER A 38 12.71 -9.58 3.33
C SER A 38 12.23 -8.47 2.38
N PHE A 39 11.98 -8.82 1.11
CA PHE A 39 11.50 -7.86 0.10
C PHE A 39 10.09 -7.37 0.42
N ALA A 40 9.18 -8.28 0.80
CA ALA A 40 7.83 -7.90 1.19
C ALA A 40 7.79 -7.06 2.47
N ALA A 41 8.63 -7.38 3.45
CA ALA A 41 8.78 -6.57 4.66
C ALA A 41 9.31 -5.17 4.35
N ALA A 42 10.28 -5.04 3.45
CA ALA A 42 10.83 -3.75 3.03
C ALA A 42 9.76 -2.87 2.35
N ILE A 43 8.94 -3.45 1.46
CA ILE A 43 7.84 -2.72 0.83
C ILE A 43 6.75 -2.35 1.85
N GLY A 44 6.44 -3.24 2.78
CA GLY A 44 5.53 -2.95 3.89
C GLY A 44 6.00 -1.78 4.75
N LEU A 45 7.28 -1.76 5.12
CA LEU A 45 7.90 -0.66 5.87
C LEU A 45 7.85 0.66 5.08
N PHE A 46 8.18 0.63 3.79
CA PHE A 46 8.14 1.80 2.93
C PHE A 46 6.72 2.40 2.86
N ASN A 47 5.70 1.56 2.72
CA ASN A 47 4.31 1.99 2.71
C ASN A 47 3.90 2.62 4.06
N ALA A 48 4.35 2.05 5.18
CA ALA A 48 4.10 2.62 6.51
C ALA A 48 4.75 4.01 6.66
N VAL A 49 5.99 4.19 6.21
CA VAL A 49 6.69 5.48 6.24
C VAL A 49 5.96 6.52 5.39
N ILE A 50 5.53 6.16 4.18
CA ILE A 50 4.76 7.08 3.31
C ILE A 50 3.46 7.51 4.00
N ASN A 51 2.69 6.56 4.55
CA ASN A 51 1.44 6.89 5.22
C ASN A 51 1.66 7.80 6.44
N LEU A 52 2.71 7.54 7.23
CA LEU A 52 3.05 8.38 8.37
C LEU A 52 3.48 9.78 7.94
N PHE A 53 4.30 9.89 6.89
CA PHE A 53 4.70 11.18 6.34
C PHE A 53 3.50 11.96 5.81
N LEU A 54 2.61 11.30 5.06
CA LEU A 54 1.41 11.92 4.49
C LEU A 54 0.47 12.39 5.60
N LEU A 55 0.25 11.58 6.63
CA LEU A 55 -0.60 11.91 7.76
C LEU A 55 -0.02 13.07 8.58
N TRP A 56 1.30 13.08 8.80
CA TRP A 56 1.98 14.20 9.45
C TRP A 56 1.88 15.48 8.64
N TYR A 57 2.10 15.41 7.32
CA TYR A 57 2.01 16.54 6.41
C TYR A 57 0.59 17.12 6.37
N VAL A 58 -0.42 16.27 6.15
CA VAL A 58 -1.82 16.66 6.15
C VAL A 58 -2.23 17.25 7.50
N ASN A 59 -1.83 16.66 8.62
CA ASN A 59 -2.12 17.19 9.94
C ASN A 59 -1.50 18.58 10.15
N ARG A 60 -0.27 18.82 9.65
CA ARG A 60 0.39 20.13 9.74
C ARG A 60 -0.31 21.18 8.87
N VAL A 61 -0.75 20.81 7.68
CA VAL A 61 -1.50 21.69 6.77
C VAL A 61 -2.89 21.99 7.35
N ALA A 62 -3.60 20.97 7.83
CA ALA A 62 -4.91 21.11 8.46
C ALA A 62 -4.87 22.01 9.70
N LYS A 63 -3.87 21.86 10.58
CA LYS A 63 -3.67 22.78 11.72
C LYS A 63 -3.48 24.22 11.31
N ARG A 64 -2.78 24.48 10.20
CA ARG A 64 -2.55 25.85 9.71
C ARG A 64 -3.79 26.46 9.04
N LEU A 65 -4.64 25.67 8.40
CA LEU A 65 -5.80 26.16 7.66
C LEU A 65 -7.09 26.20 8.50
N SER A 66 -7.34 25.17 9.33
CA SER A 66 -8.59 25.02 10.07
C SER A 66 -8.46 25.26 11.57
N GLY A 67 -7.25 25.50 12.09
CA GLY A 67 -7.01 25.75 13.53
C GLY A 67 -7.18 24.53 14.45
N ASN A 68 -7.92 23.51 14.01
CA ASN A 68 -8.08 22.24 14.70
C ASN A 68 -7.22 21.15 14.03
N GLY A 69 -6.34 20.53 14.82
CA GLY A 69 -5.63 19.31 14.43
C GLY A 69 -6.27 18.09 15.06
N LEU A 70 -5.83 16.91 14.63
CA LEU A 70 -6.22 15.64 15.25
C LEU A 70 -5.78 15.52 16.73
N TRP A 71 -4.91 16.44 17.18
CA TRP A 71 -4.33 16.55 18.53
C TRP A 71 -4.02 18.00 18.83
#